data_AF-A0A7J7PF87-F1
#
_entry.id   AF-A0A7J7PF87-F1
#
_cell.length_a   1.000
_cell.length_b   1.000
_cell.length_c   1.000
_cell.angle_alpha   90.00
_cell.angle_beta   90.00
_cell.angle_gamma   90.00
#
_symmetry.space_group_name_H-M   'P 1'
#
loop_
_entity.id
_entity.type
_entity.pdbx_description
1 polymer ?
#
loop_
_entity_poly.entity_id
_entity_poly.type
_entity_poly.pdbx_seq_one_letter_code
_entity_poly.pdbx_strand_id
1 'polypeptide(L)'
;MAHNNIQYSEKYYDDVFEYRHVVLPPEIAQHLPKNRLLSENEWRGLGVQQSRGWEHYAIHRPEPHIMLFRRSKGYGQPQAMVNAMGQPQVVG
;
A
#
# COMPACT_ATOMS: atom_id res chain seq x y z
N MET A 1 -16.74 17.49 14.73
CA MET A 1 -15.37 17.35 14.18
C MET A 1 -15.30 15.95 13.59
N ALA A 2 -15.38 15.82 12.26
CA ALA A 2 -15.41 14.52 11.61
C ALA A 2 -14.07 13.80 11.88
N HIS A 3 -14.15 12.78 12.71
CA HIS A 3 -13.14 11.78 12.98
C HIS A 3 -12.57 11.30 11.64
N ASN A 4 -11.31 11.63 11.43
CA ASN A 4 -10.43 11.26 10.32
C ASN A 4 -10.19 9.74 10.30
N ASN A 5 -11.27 8.94 10.20
CA ASN A 5 -11.27 7.51 10.45
C ASN A 5 -10.88 6.73 9.20
N ILE A 6 -9.66 6.98 8.71
CA ILE A 6 -9.04 6.17 7.66
C ILE A 6 -8.92 4.74 8.20
N GLN A 7 -9.50 3.78 7.48
CA GLN A 7 -9.50 2.37 7.89
C GLN A 7 -8.41 1.61 7.15
N TYR A 8 -7.73 0.72 7.88
CA TYR A 8 -6.65 -0.10 7.36
C TYR A 8 -7.04 -1.56 7.48
N SER A 9 -6.97 -2.30 6.37
CA SER A 9 -7.19 -3.75 6.41
C SER A 9 -6.03 -4.50 7.06
N GLU A 10 -6.27 -5.77 7.38
CA GLU A 10 -5.20 -6.71 7.63
C GLU A 10 -4.30 -6.87 6.40
N LYS A 11 -3.04 -7.26 6.63
CA LYS A 11 -2.13 -7.52 5.53
C LYS A 11 -2.38 -8.90 4.94
N TYR A 12 -2.24 -9.01 3.63
CA TYR A 12 -2.23 -10.26 2.89
C TYR A 12 -0.97 -10.33 2.01
N TYR A 13 -0.60 -11.52 1.56
CA TYR A 13 0.73 -11.78 1.01
C TYR A 13 0.62 -12.71 -0.20
N ASP A 14 1.43 -12.45 -1.23
CA ASP A 14 1.80 -13.47 -2.22
C ASP A 14 3.27 -13.86 -1.99
N ASP A 15 3.98 -14.46 -2.94
CA ASP A 15 5.39 -14.84 -2.76
C ASP A 15 6.37 -13.66 -2.71
N VAL A 16 6.03 -12.50 -3.29
CA VAL A 16 6.95 -11.39 -3.55
C VAL A 16 6.63 -10.15 -2.72
N PHE A 17 5.35 -9.90 -2.44
CA PHE A 17 4.84 -8.68 -1.84
C PHE A 17 3.95 -8.96 -0.62
N GLU A 18 3.91 -7.99 0.28
CA GLU A 18 2.82 -7.80 1.22
C GLU A 18 1.90 -6.68 0.71
N TYR A 19 0.60 -6.86 0.94
CA TYR A 19 -0.45 -6.01 0.45
C TYR A 19 -1.37 -5.57 1.59
N ARG A 20 -2.03 -4.43 1.38
CA ARG A 20 -3.08 -3.90 2.24
C ARG A 20 -3.90 -2.91 1.43
N HIS A 21 -5.19 -2.83 1.71
CA HIS A 21 -6.02 -1.73 1.25
C HIS A 21 -6.34 -0.75 2.39
N VAL A 22 -6.47 0.52 2.04
CA VAL A 22 -6.85 1.62 2.93
C VAL A 22 -8.15 2.22 2.43
N VAL A 23 -9.14 2.34 3.31
CA VAL A 23 -10.44 2.94 3.00
C VAL A 23 -10.43 4.38 3.50
N LEU A 24 -10.52 5.33 2.58
CA LEU A 24 -10.60 6.75 2.89
C LEU A 24 -12.05 7.14 3.23
N PRO A 25 -12.24 8.06 4.19
CA PRO A 25 -13.55 8.68 4.38
C PRO A 25 -13.90 9.57 3.18
N PRO A 26 -15.20 9.77 2.87
CA PRO A 26 -15.65 10.48 1.67
C PRO A 26 -15.03 11.87 1.48
N GLU A 27 -14.85 12.61 2.58
CA GLU A 27 -14.28 13.95 2.60
C GLU A 27 -12.82 14.01 2.16
N ILE A 28 -12.07 12.91 2.28
CA ILE A 28 -10.69 12.79 1.78
C ILE A 28 -10.70 12.22 0.36
N ALA A 29 -11.54 11.20 0.12
CA ALA A 29 -11.62 10.51 -1.16
C ALA A 29 -11.96 11.44 -2.34
N GLN A 30 -12.75 12.49 -2.11
CA GLN A 30 -13.07 13.50 -3.14
C GLN A 30 -11.84 14.25 -3.68
N HIS A 31 -10.72 14.26 -2.95
CA HIS A 31 -9.48 14.91 -3.35
C HIS A 31 -8.55 14.00 -4.15
N LEU A 32 -8.91 12.72 -4.37
CA LEU A 32 -8.09 11.79 -5.14
C LEU A 32 -8.07 12.15 -6.64
N PRO A 33 -6.92 12.04 -7.31
CA PRO A 33 -6.85 12.15 -8.76
C PRO A 33 -7.50 10.93 -9.43
N LYS A 34 -8.26 11.15 -10.50
CA LYS A 34 -9.08 10.10 -11.12
C LYS A 34 -8.28 8.99 -11.84
N ASN A 35 -7.11 9.33 -12.39
CA ASN A 35 -6.38 8.45 -13.33
C ASN A 35 -4.88 8.36 -13.03
N ARG A 36 -4.46 8.53 -11.77
CA ARG A 36 -3.04 8.51 -11.41
C ARG A 36 -2.80 7.90 -10.05
N LEU A 37 -1.73 7.13 -9.92
CA LEU A 37 -1.21 6.65 -8.64
C LEU A 37 -0.56 7.79 -7.85
N LEU A 38 -0.53 7.64 -6.53
CA LEU A 38 0.04 8.64 -5.62
C LEU A 38 1.41 8.20 -5.15
N SER A 39 2.37 9.13 -5.19
CA SER A 39 3.67 8.94 -4.54
C SER A 39 3.54 8.95 -3.01
N GLU A 40 4.59 8.50 -2.31
CA GLU A 40 4.61 8.46 -0.83
C GLU A 40 4.25 9.80 -0.19
N ASN A 41 4.81 10.90 -0.69
CA ASN A 41 4.52 12.22 -0.16
C ASN A 41 3.06 12.63 -0.38
N GLU A 42 2.45 12.25 -1.50
CA GLU A 42 1.08 12.64 -1.83
C GLU A 42 0.06 11.88 -0.97
N TRP A 43 0.18 10.55 -0.84
CA TRP A 43 -0.77 9.81 -0.02
C TRP A 43 -0.58 10.08 1.48
N ARG A 44 0.65 10.39 1.93
CA ARG A 44 0.88 10.89 3.30
C ARG A 44 0.24 12.25 3.53
N GLY A 45 0.24 13.12 2.51
CA GLY A 45 -0.43 14.42 2.54
C GLY A 45 -1.95 14.33 2.72
N LEU A 46 -2.57 13.22 2.26
CA LEU A 46 -3.99 12.92 2.51
C LEU A 46 -4.26 12.37 3.92
N GLY A 47 -3.23 12.21 4.75
CA GLY A 47 -3.36 11.69 6.11
C GLY A 47 -3.26 10.17 6.22
N VAL A 48 -2.98 9.44 5.13
CA VAL A 48 -2.71 8.00 5.20
C VAL A 48 -1.37 7.78 5.93
N GLN A 49 -1.39 6.95 6.97
CA GLN A 49 -0.24 6.68 7.82
C GLN A 49 0.06 5.18 7.84
N GLN A 50 1.25 4.85 7.35
CA GLN A 50 1.79 3.50 7.37
C GLN A 50 3.32 3.57 7.40
N SER A 51 3.96 2.43 7.68
CA SER A 51 5.42 2.33 7.73
C SER A 51 6.04 2.63 6.35
N ARG A 52 7.37 2.65 6.26
CA ARG A 52 8.07 2.97 4.99
C ARG A 52 7.95 1.83 3.99
N GLY A 53 8.10 2.16 2.70
CA GLY A 53 8.18 1.21 1.59
C GLY A 53 6.85 0.76 0.98
N TRP A 54 5.73 1.33 1.42
CA TRP A 54 4.42 1.07 0.81
C TRP A 54 4.22 1.91 -0.45
N GLU A 55 3.82 1.26 -1.54
CA GLU A 55 3.55 1.84 -2.84
C GLU A 55 2.05 1.76 -3.15
N HIS A 56 1.43 2.88 -3.56
CA HIS A 56 0.09 2.86 -4.15
C HIS A 56 0.21 2.30 -5.57
N TYR A 57 -0.14 1.03 -5.77
CA TYR A 57 0.24 0.29 -6.98
C TYR A 57 -0.88 0.12 -8.00
N ALA A 58 -2.15 0.29 -7.59
CA ALA A 58 -3.30 0.12 -8.45
C ALA A 58 -4.47 1.00 -8.01
N ILE A 59 -5.27 1.46 -8.97
CA ILE A 59 -6.50 2.21 -8.74
C ILE A 59 -7.67 1.23 -8.79
N HIS A 60 -8.43 1.15 -7.69
CA HIS A 60 -9.67 0.38 -7.66
C HIS A 60 -10.80 1.22 -8.27
N ARG A 61 -11.06 1.04 -9.57
CA ARG A 61 -12.02 1.86 -10.32
C ARG A 61 -13.46 1.80 -9.78
N PRO A 62 -14.00 0.64 -9.37
CA PRO A 62 -15.36 0.57 -8.82
C PRO A 62 -15.54 1.38 -7.53
N GLU A 63 -14.53 1.37 -6.65
CA GLU A 63 -14.58 2.06 -5.37
C GLU A 63 -13.30 2.90 -5.16
N PRO A 64 -13.22 4.12 -5.75
CA PRO A 64 -11.99 4.93 -5.75
C PRO A 64 -11.51 5.36 -4.36
N HIS A 65 -12.38 5.32 -3.36
CA HIS A 65 -12.06 5.61 -1.97
C HIS A 65 -11.24 4.49 -1.30
N ILE A 66 -11.10 3.33 -1.96
CA ILE A 66 -10.22 2.24 -1.55
C ILE A 66 -8.88 2.38 -2.27
N MET A 67 -7.84 2.70 -1.50
CA MET A 67 -6.46 2.76 -1.98
C MET A 67 -5.77 1.40 -1.81
N LEU A 68 -5.14 0.91 -2.88
CA LEU A 68 -4.44 -0.37 -2.88
C LEU A 68 -2.94 -0.18 -2.73
N PHE A 69 -2.36 -0.76 -1.68
CA PHE A 69 -0.93 -0.67 -1.38
C PHE A 69 -0.24 -2.03 -1.46
N ARG A 70 1.02 -2.01 -1.92
CA ARG A 70 1.94 -3.15 -1.84
C ARG A 70 3.29 -2.71 -1.28
N ARG A 71 4.05 -3.64 -0.73
CA ARG A 71 5.45 -3.46 -0.30
C ARG A 71 6.20 -4.77 -0.51
N SER A 72 7.44 -4.72 -1.00
CA SER A 72 8.25 -5.92 -1.16
C SER A 72 8.44 -6.63 0.18
N LYS A 73 8.35 -7.97 0.18
CA LYS A 73 8.72 -8.76 1.35
C LYS A 73 10.18 -8.52 1.71
N GLY A 74 10.48 -8.47 3.01
CA GLY A 74 11.82 -8.19 3.49
C GLY A 74 12.27 -6.73 3.31
N TYR A 75 11.37 -5.79 3.00
CA TYR A 75 11.72 -4.36 2.91
C TYR A 75 12.44 -3.87 4.17
N GLY A 76 13.64 -3.30 3.98
CA GLY A 76 14.49 -2.81 5.07
C GLY A 76 15.32 -3.89 5.77
N GLN A 77 15.23 -5.16 5.36
CA GLN A 77 16.14 -6.19 5.84
C GLN A 77 17.42 -6.25 4.99
N PRO A 78 18.57 -6.58 5.60
CA PRO A 78 19.78 -6.87 4.85
C PRO A 78 19.52 -7.99 3.82
N GLN A 79 20.03 -7.83 2.60
CA GLN A 79 19.85 -8.78 1.48
C GLN A 79 20.17 -10.23 1.89
N ALA A 80 21.15 -10.42 2.79
CA ALA A 80 21.52 -11.74 3.32
C ALA A 80 20.36 -12.44 4.07
N MET A 81 19.51 -11.70 4.78
CA MET A 81 18.35 -12.24 5.50
C MET A 81 17.19 -12.51 4.54
N VAL A 82 17.01 -11.68 3.52
CA VAL A 82 16.00 -11.89 2.46
C VAL A 82 16.28 -13.18 1.69
N ASN A 83 17.55 -13.46 1.38
CA ASN A 83 17.95 -14.70 0.70
C ASN A 83 17.77 -15.95 1.59
N ALA A 84 17.94 -15.83 2.90
CA ALA A 84 17.76 -16.91 3.86
C ALA A 84 16.28 -17.25 4.13
N MET A 85 15.36 -16.31 3.88
CA MET A 85 13.91 -16.50 4.05
C MET A 85 13.22 -17.16 2.83
N GLY A 86 13.99 -17.59 1.84
CA GLY A 86 13.50 -18.34 0.68
C GLY A 86 12.90 -17.44 -0.40
N GLN A 87 13.71 -17.10 -1.41
CA GLN A 87 13.19 -16.66 -2.70
C GLN A 87 12.57 -17.87 -3.42
N PRO A 88 11.46 -17.72 -4.19
CA PRO A 88 11.07 -18.74 -5.15
C PRO A 88 12.23 -18.89 -6.13
N GLN A 89 12.82 -20.09 -6.19
CA GLN A 89 13.81 -20.41 -7.20
C GLN A 89 13.13 -20.32 -8.57
N VAL A 90 13.42 -19.26 -9.32
CA VAL A 90 13.16 -19.22 -10.76
C VAL A 90 14.11 -20.23 -11.42
N VAL A 91 13.61 -21.44 -11.63
CA VAL A 91 14.27 -22.46 -12.45
C VAL A 91 14.09 -22.04 -13.91
N GLY A 92 15.22 -21.74 -14.58
CA GLY A 92 15.29 -21.58 -16.03
C GLY A 92 15.41 -22.91 -16.76
#